data_AF-O25401-F1
#
_entry.id   AF-O25401-F1
#
_cell.length_a   1.000
_cell.length_b   1.000
_cell.length_c   1.000
_cell.angle_alpha   90.00
_cell.angle_beta   90.00
_cell.angle_gamma   90.00
#
_symmetry.space_group_name_H-M   'P 1'
#
loop_
_entity.id
_entity.type
_entity.pdbx_description
1 polymer ?
#
loop_
_entity_poly.entity_id
_entity_poly.type
_entity_poly.pdbx_seq_one_letter_code
_entity_poly.pdbx_strand_id
1 'polypeptide(L)'
;MFFKFILCLLLGVFAWAKEDIPTPLTPSKRYSINLMTENDGYINPYIDEYYTAGNQIGFSTKEFDFSKNKAMKWTSYLGFFNKSPRVTRFGISLAQDMYTPSLKNRKLVHLHDNHPYGGYLRVNLNVYNRHKTFMELFTLSLGTTGQDSLAAQTQRLIHKWGHDPQFYGWNTQLKNEFIFELHYQLLKKVPLLKTRFFSMELMPGFNVELGNARDYFQLGSLFRAGYNLDADYGVNKVNTAFDGGMPYSDKFSIYFL
;
A
#
# COMPACT_ATOMS: atom_id res chain seq x y z
N MET A 1 -41.54 21.36 -12.28
CA MET A 1 -40.12 21.20 -11.87
C MET A 1 -40.07 20.21 -10.72
N PHE A 2 -39.98 18.91 -11.00
CA PHE A 2 -39.93 17.87 -9.97
C PHE A 2 -38.48 17.39 -9.83
N PHE A 3 -37.77 17.90 -8.83
CA PHE A 3 -36.45 17.40 -8.44
C PHE A 3 -36.63 15.99 -7.89
N LYS A 4 -36.21 14.98 -8.66
CA LYS A 4 -36.05 13.61 -8.15
C LYS A 4 -34.85 13.61 -7.21
N PHE A 5 -35.10 13.69 -5.91
CA PHE A 5 -34.12 13.34 -4.89
C PHE A 5 -33.79 11.85 -5.04
N ILE A 6 -32.64 11.54 -5.62
CA ILE A 6 -32.05 10.21 -5.52
C ILE A 6 -31.51 10.12 -4.08
N LEU A 7 -32.31 9.54 -3.21
CA LEU A 7 -31.86 9.12 -1.89
C LEU A 7 -30.88 7.96 -2.09
N CYS A 8 -29.58 8.29 -2.18
CA CYS A 8 -28.51 7.30 -2.06
C CYS A 8 -28.53 6.77 -0.62
N LEU A 9 -29.37 5.76 -0.38
CA LEU A 9 -29.23 4.85 0.74
C LEU A 9 -27.87 4.16 0.58
N LEU A 10 -26.84 4.76 1.18
CA LEU A 10 -25.63 4.06 1.58
C LEU A 10 -26.06 3.01 2.59
N LEU A 11 -26.59 1.90 2.08
CA LEU A 11 -26.68 0.64 2.79
C LEU A 11 -25.25 0.30 3.17
N GLY A 12 -24.87 0.72 4.38
CA GLY A 12 -23.75 0.14 5.09
C GLY A 12 -24.06 -1.33 5.23
N VAL A 13 -23.67 -2.11 4.22
CA VAL A 13 -23.68 -3.56 4.28
C VAL A 13 -22.60 -3.92 5.29
N PHE A 14 -22.94 -3.83 6.57
CA PHE A 14 -22.37 -4.71 7.57
C PHE A 14 -22.79 -6.11 7.12
N ALA A 15 -22.02 -6.70 6.20
CA ALA A 15 -22.15 -8.11 5.87
C ALA A 15 -21.77 -8.87 7.13
N TRP A 16 -22.77 -9.20 7.94
CA TRP A 16 -22.68 -10.25 8.95
C TRP A 16 -22.65 -11.58 8.19
N ALA A 17 -21.54 -11.87 7.52
CA ALA A 17 -21.27 -13.22 7.04
C ALA A 17 -21.11 -14.13 8.26
N LYS A 18 -21.66 -15.35 8.17
CA LYS A 18 -21.52 -16.39 9.18
C LYS A 18 -20.04 -16.55 9.51
N GLU A 19 -19.67 -16.38 10.77
CA GLU A 19 -18.29 -16.51 11.24
C GLU A 19 -17.88 -17.98 11.10
N ASP A 20 -17.35 -18.35 9.93
CA ASP A 20 -16.67 -19.64 9.76
C ASP A 20 -15.59 -19.75 10.83
N ILE A 21 -15.46 -20.94 11.43
CA ILE A 21 -14.55 -21.25 12.54
C ILE A 21 -13.20 -20.58 12.25
N PRO A 22 -12.84 -19.48 12.96
CA PRO A 22 -11.68 -18.70 12.58
C PRO A 22 -10.44 -19.57 12.67
N THR A 23 -9.65 -19.60 11.58
CA THR A 23 -8.34 -20.23 11.60
C THR A 23 -7.59 -19.73 12.85
N PRO A 24 -6.99 -20.61 13.66
CA PRO A 24 -6.24 -20.18 14.84
C PRO A 24 -5.24 -19.10 14.46
N LEU A 25 -5.16 -18.05 15.28
CA LEU A 25 -4.21 -16.96 15.08
C LEU A 25 -2.79 -17.48 15.36
N THR A 26 -2.19 -18.08 14.34
CA THR A 26 -0.85 -18.66 14.40
C THR A 26 0.15 -17.63 13.89
N PRO A 27 1.16 -17.21 14.69
CA PRO A 27 2.20 -16.32 14.22
C PRO A 27 3.04 -16.97 13.10
N SER A 28 3.22 -16.26 11.99
CA SER A 28 4.17 -16.59 10.95
C SER A 28 5.59 -16.59 11.50
N LYS A 29 6.37 -17.61 11.15
CA LYS A 29 7.76 -17.76 11.59
C LYS A 29 8.77 -17.22 10.56
N ARG A 30 8.30 -16.64 9.46
CA ARG A 30 9.14 -16.22 8.33
C ARG A 30 9.51 -14.75 8.38
N TYR A 31 10.77 -14.49 8.10
CA TYR A 31 11.23 -13.19 7.64
C TYR A 31 10.98 -13.08 6.13
N SER A 32 10.78 -11.87 5.64
CA SER A 32 10.48 -11.62 4.23
C SER A 32 11.30 -10.45 3.72
N ILE A 33 11.79 -10.59 2.49
CA ILE A 33 12.30 -9.48 1.69
C ILE A 33 11.27 -9.25 0.60
N ASN A 34 10.87 -7.99 0.42
CA ASN A 34 9.90 -7.59 -0.58
C ASN A 34 10.57 -6.66 -1.58
N LEU A 35 10.38 -6.92 -2.87
CA LEU A 35 10.83 -6.09 -3.97
C LEU A 35 9.60 -5.76 -4.80
N MET A 36 9.32 -4.48 -4.96
CA MET A 36 8.17 -4.01 -5.72
C MET A 36 8.58 -2.94 -6.69
N THR A 37 7.94 -2.99 -7.85
CA THR A 37 8.08 -1.96 -8.87
C THR A 37 6.73 -1.77 -9.56
N GLU A 38 6.38 -0.53 -9.77
CA GLU A 38 5.21 -0.06 -10.49
C GLU A 38 5.71 0.87 -11.59
N ASN A 39 5.14 0.75 -12.79
CA ASN A 39 5.50 1.59 -13.92
C ASN A 39 4.31 1.63 -14.91
N ASP A 40 3.93 2.82 -15.37
CA ASP A 40 2.91 2.99 -16.42
C ASP A 40 3.32 2.36 -17.75
N GLY A 41 4.62 2.38 -18.04
CA GLY A 41 5.29 1.70 -19.14
C GLY A 41 5.09 0.18 -19.20
N TYR A 42 4.71 -0.48 -18.10
CA TYR A 42 4.42 -1.93 -18.11
C TYR A 42 3.19 -2.30 -18.92
N ILE A 43 2.21 -1.40 -18.97
CA ILE A 43 0.99 -1.59 -19.76
C ILE A 43 1.16 -0.91 -21.12
N ASN A 44 1.72 0.30 -21.13
CA ASN A 44 1.94 1.05 -22.36
C ASN A 44 3.30 1.76 -22.32
N PRO A 45 4.32 1.27 -23.06
CA PRO A 45 5.67 1.85 -23.05
C PRO A 45 5.74 3.26 -23.65
N TYR A 46 4.64 3.78 -24.23
CA TYR A 46 4.56 5.13 -24.77
C TYR A 46 3.89 6.12 -23.80
N ILE A 47 3.56 5.70 -22.59
CA ILE A 47 3.05 6.55 -21.51
C ILE A 47 4.12 6.65 -20.43
N ASP A 48 4.40 7.89 -20.04
CA ASP A 48 5.22 8.26 -18.89
C ASP A 48 4.63 9.60 -18.42
N GLU A 49 3.66 9.53 -17.52
CA GLU A 49 2.90 10.70 -17.08
C GLU A 49 2.30 10.59 -15.67
N TYR A 50 2.21 11.72 -14.98
CA TYR A 50 1.67 11.84 -13.62
C TYR A 50 2.41 10.95 -12.65
N TYR A 51 1.80 9.88 -12.13
CA TYR A 51 2.54 8.86 -11.40
C TYR A 51 3.10 7.86 -12.41
N THR A 52 4.36 8.04 -12.80
CA THR A 52 4.97 7.17 -13.82
C THR A 52 5.56 5.91 -13.21
N ALA A 53 6.18 6.00 -12.03
CA ALA A 53 6.86 4.85 -11.46
C ALA A 53 7.00 4.90 -9.94
N GLY A 54 7.01 3.72 -9.33
CA GLY A 54 7.25 3.51 -7.91
C GLY A 54 8.16 2.32 -7.70
N ASN A 55 9.19 2.45 -6.89
CA ASN A 55 10.12 1.35 -6.56
C ASN A 55 10.22 1.19 -5.06
N GLN A 56 10.25 -0.05 -4.58
CA GLN A 56 10.38 -0.34 -3.16
C GLN A 56 11.21 -1.60 -2.91
N ILE A 57 12.08 -1.50 -1.91
CA ILE A 57 12.73 -2.64 -1.27
C ILE A 57 12.38 -2.63 0.22
N GLY A 58 11.96 -3.76 0.74
CA GLY A 58 11.55 -3.88 2.13
C GLY A 58 12.00 -5.17 2.80
N PHE A 59 12.13 -5.11 4.12
CA PHE A 59 12.35 -6.25 4.98
C PHE A 59 11.24 -6.28 6.03
N SER A 60 10.74 -7.49 6.33
CA SER A 60 9.73 -7.71 7.36
C SER A 60 10.13 -8.86 8.27
N THR A 61 9.83 -8.72 9.55
CA THR A 61 10.08 -9.74 10.55
C THR A 61 9.09 -10.90 10.45
N LYS A 62 9.39 -11.99 11.16
CA LYS A 62 8.37 -12.91 11.63
C LYS A 62 7.32 -12.18 12.48
N GLU A 63 6.20 -12.84 12.73
CA GLU A 63 5.17 -12.32 13.63
C GLU A 63 5.47 -12.72 15.09
N PHE A 64 5.17 -11.79 16.00
CA PHE A 64 5.36 -11.95 17.43
C PHE A 64 4.02 -11.86 18.15
N ASP A 65 3.80 -12.76 19.11
CA ASP A 65 2.72 -12.63 20.08
C ASP A 65 3.28 -11.98 21.36
N PHE A 66 2.93 -10.72 21.59
CA PHE A 66 3.37 -9.95 22.76
C PHE A 66 2.40 -10.05 23.95
N SER A 67 1.27 -10.76 23.83
CA SER A 67 0.22 -10.80 24.86
C SER A 67 0.73 -11.23 26.25
N LYS A 68 1.74 -12.10 26.28
CA LYS A 68 2.34 -12.62 27.53
C LYS A 68 3.67 -11.94 27.89
N ASN A 69 4.19 -11.03 27.05
CA ASN A 69 5.50 -10.43 27.25
C ASN A 69 5.40 -9.11 28.03
N LYS A 70 5.70 -9.15 29.33
CA LYS A 70 5.65 -7.98 30.22
C LYS A 70 6.59 -6.85 29.81
N ALA A 71 7.74 -7.15 29.20
CA ALA A 71 8.70 -6.14 28.75
C ALA A 71 8.21 -5.39 27.50
N MET A 72 7.35 -6.03 26.69
CA MET A 72 6.82 -5.48 25.44
C MET A 72 5.43 -4.87 25.60
N LYS A 73 5.02 -4.49 26.82
CA LYS A 73 3.71 -3.84 27.07
C LYS A 73 3.50 -2.57 26.25
N TRP A 74 4.56 -1.84 25.93
CA TRP A 74 4.51 -0.64 25.08
C TRP A 74 3.91 -0.93 23.69
N THR A 75 4.02 -2.16 23.19
CA THR A 75 3.41 -2.55 21.90
C THR A 75 1.90 -2.41 21.92
N SER A 76 1.25 -2.42 23.10
CA SER A 76 -0.20 -2.21 23.24
C SER A 76 -0.66 -0.82 22.78
N TYR A 77 0.25 0.15 22.64
CA TYR A 77 -0.02 1.47 22.04
C TYR A 77 0.09 1.45 20.51
N LEU A 78 0.76 0.45 19.93
CA LEU A 78 0.85 0.25 18.49
C LEU A 78 -0.38 -0.48 17.96
N GLY A 79 -1.58 0.04 18.19
CA GLY A 79 -2.83 -0.51 17.66
C GLY A 79 -4.05 -0.11 18.43
N PHE A 80 -5.15 0.14 17.70
CA PHE A 80 -6.38 0.60 18.31
C PHE A 80 -7.21 -0.55 18.90
N PHE A 81 -6.99 -1.80 18.45
CA PHE A 81 -7.70 -2.99 18.92
C PHE A 81 -6.88 -3.86 19.90
N ASN A 82 -6.19 -3.24 20.85
CA ASN A 82 -5.26 -3.92 21.77
C ASN A 82 -5.87 -5.00 22.69
N LYS A 83 -7.19 -5.01 22.90
CA LYS A 83 -7.91 -6.03 23.67
C LYS A 83 -8.17 -7.32 22.88
N SER A 84 -8.08 -7.27 21.55
CA SER A 84 -8.28 -8.42 20.68
C SER A 84 -6.98 -9.23 20.54
N PRO A 85 -7.02 -10.58 20.53
CA PRO A 85 -5.86 -11.39 20.20
C PRO A 85 -5.24 -10.96 18.87
N ARG A 86 -3.92 -10.72 18.87
CA ARG A 86 -3.18 -10.26 17.71
C ARG A 86 -1.76 -10.79 17.69
N VAL A 87 -1.18 -10.83 16.51
CA VAL A 87 0.24 -11.03 16.29
C VAL A 87 0.79 -9.84 15.51
N THR A 88 2.00 -9.42 15.87
CA THR A 88 2.60 -8.18 15.34
C THR A 88 3.82 -8.49 14.51
N ARG A 89 3.91 -7.89 13.33
CA ARG A 89 5.09 -7.92 12.44
C ARG A 89 5.60 -6.50 12.26
N PHE A 90 6.92 -6.36 12.29
CA PHE A 90 7.58 -5.10 12.00
C PHE A 90 8.17 -5.15 10.60
N GLY A 91 8.14 -4.02 9.89
CA GLY A 91 8.75 -3.88 8.58
C GLY A 91 9.53 -2.58 8.46
N ILE A 92 10.56 -2.60 7.62
CA ILE A 92 11.25 -1.40 7.17
C ILE A 92 11.34 -1.46 5.64
N SER A 93 11.07 -0.37 4.95
CA SER A 93 11.28 -0.30 3.51
C SER A 93 11.83 1.04 3.06
N LEU A 94 12.54 1.03 1.94
CA LEU A 94 12.93 2.21 1.19
C LEU A 94 12.05 2.24 -0.07
N ALA A 95 11.30 3.32 -0.26
CA ALA A 95 10.41 3.51 -1.39
C ALA A 95 10.71 4.82 -2.11
N GLN A 96 10.58 4.84 -3.43
CA GLN A 96 10.74 6.01 -4.28
C GLN A 96 9.58 6.10 -5.26
N ASP A 97 8.80 7.18 -5.19
CA ASP A 97 7.78 7.52 -6.18
C ASP A 97 8.34 8.57 -7.14
N MET A 98 7.94 8.47 -8.41
CA MET A 98 8.36 9.37 -9.47
C MET A 98 7.15 9.91 -10.20
N TYR A 99 7.16 11.22 -10.36
CA TYR A 99 6.13 11.96 -11.05
C TYR A 99 6.70 12.82 -12.15
N THR A 100 6.08 12.75 -13.32
CA THR A 100 6.51 13.43 -14.54
C THR A 100 5.34 14.12 -15.22
N PRO A 101 5.56 15.25 -15.91
CA PRO A 101 4.60 15.70 -16.90
C PRO A 101 4.48 14.68 -18.03
N SER A 102 3.38 14.72 -18.79
CA SER A 102 3.20 13.80 -19.92
C SER A 102 4.40 13.74 -20.87
N LEU A 103 4.63 12.57 -21.49
CA LEU A 103 5.72 12.34 -22.45
C LEU A 103 5.78 13.35 -23.62
N LYS A 104 4.62 13.89 -24.05
CA LYS A 104 4.53 14.99 -25.03
C LYS A 104 5.26 16.26 -24.57
N ASN A 105 5.28 16.49 -23.26
CA ASN A 105 5.88 17.63 -22.57
C ASN A 105 7.18 17.23 -21.83
N ARG A 106 7.87 16.17 -22.26
CA ARG A 106 9.20 15.79 -21.73
C ARG A 106 10.28 16.86 -21.92
N LYS A 107 10.01 17.84 -22.81
CA LYS A 107 10.73 19.11 -22.98
C LYS A 107 9.87 20.20 -22.34
N LEU A 108 10.49 21.22 -21.74
CA LEU A 108 9.89 22.32 -20.94
C LEU A 108 8.85 23.20 -21.70
N VAL A 109 7.88 22.60 -22.37
CA VAL A 109 6.88 23.27 -23.20
C VAL A 109 5.51 23.03 -22.57
N HIS A 110 4.76 24.09 -22.31
CA HIS A 110 3.40 24.05 -21.72
C HIS A 110 3.30 23.35 -20.34
N LEU A 111 4.29 23.52 -19.46
CA LEU A 111 4.27 22.90 -18.12
C LEU A 111 3.24 23.52 -17.16
N HIS A 112 2.74 24.73 -17.42
CA HIS A 112 1.81 25.41 -16.52
C HIS A 112 0.53 24.62 -16.25
N ASP A 113 0.07 23.83 -17.22
CA ASP A 113 -1.16 23.04 -17.12
C ASP A 113 -0.89 21.54 -16.91
N ASN A 114 0.34 21.16 -16.54
CA ASN A 114 0.74 19.76 -16.38
C ASN A 114 1.25 19.47 -14.96
N HIS A 115 1.33 18.19 -14.62
CA HIS A 115 1.90 17.79 -13.33
C HIS A 115 3.39 18.14 -13.29
N PRO A 116 3.89 18.74 -12.19
CA PRO A 116 5.30 19.05 -12.08
C PRO A 116 6.14 17.78 -12.05
N TYR A 117 7.41 17.88 -12.43
CA TYR A 117 8.37 16.85 -12.06
C TYR A 117 8.44 16.79 -10.53
N GLY A 118 8.40 15.58 -9.98
CA GLY A 118 8.50 15.38 -8.55
C GLY A 118 9.02 13.99 -8.27
N GLY A 119 9.95 13.88 -7.35
CA GLY A 119 10.27 12.59 -6.76
C GLY A 119 10.01 12.63 -5.27
N TYR A 120 9.65 11.47 -4.72
CA TYR A 120 9.45 11.30 -3.29
C TYR A 120 10.18 10.03 -2.83
N LEU A 121 11.27 10.21 -2.08
CA LEU A 121 12.06 9.13 -1.50
C LEU A 121 11.75 9.04 -0.02
N ARG A 122 11.37 7.86 0.48
CA ARG A 122 11.01 7.66 1.88
C ARG A 122 11.51 6.33 2.44
N VAL A 123 11.82 6.35 3.73
CA VAL A 123 11.93 5.16 4.57
C VAL A 123 10.62 4.98 5.31
N ASN A 124 10.02 3.80 5.20
CA ASN A 124 8.78 3.42 5.88
C ASN A 124 9.10 2.49 7.03
N LEU A 125 8.62 2.83 8.23
CA LEU A 125 8.64 1.95 9.40
C LEU A 125 7.21 1.43 9.62
N ASN A 126 7.02 0.13 9.41
CA ASN A 126 5.72 -0.51 9.37
C ASN A 126 5.46 -1.36 10.62
N VAL A 127 4.25 -1.28 11.16
CA VAL A 127 3.74 -2.19 12.19
C VAL A 127 2.44 -2.81 11.70
N TYR A 128 2.50 -4.08 11.36
CA TYR A 128 1.35 -4.89 10.98
C TYR A 128 0.82 -5.61 12.21
N ASN A 129 -0.42 -5.36 12.59
CA ASN A 129 -1.13 -6.11 13.62
C ASN A 129 -2.21 -6.97 12.98
N ARG A 130 -1.96 -8.27 12.92
CA ARG A 130 -2.92 -9.22 12.39
C ARG A 130 -3.78 -9.80 13.50
N HIS A 131 -5.07 -9.61 13.35
CA HIS A 131 -6.10 -10.25 14.16
C HIS A 131 -6.70 -11.44 13.39
N LYS A 132 -7.71 -12.09 13.99
CA LYS A 132 -8.38 -13.25 13.38
C LYS A 132 -9.03 -12.93 12.03
N THR A 133 -9.66 -11.77 11.91
CA THR A 133 -10.49 -11.40 10.74
C THR A 133 -10.16 -10.03 10.16
N PHE A 134 -9.22 -9.30 10.75
CA PHE A 134 -8.78 -7.99 10.24
C PHE A 134 -7.30 -7.74 10.52
N MET A 135 -6.74 -6.75 9.85
CA MET A 135 -5.36 -6.31 9.99
C MET A 135 -5.32 -4.79 10.14
N GLU A 136 -4.54 -4.31 11.09
CA GLU A 136 -4.13 -2.91 11.19
C GLU A 136 -2.71 -2.76 10.64
N LEU A 137 -2.46 -1.68 9.91
CA LEU A 137 -1.11 -1.26 9.52
C LEU A 137 -0.90 0.18 9.99
N PHE A 138 0.18 0.40 10.74
CA PHE A 138 0.71 1.74 11.02
C PHE A 138 2.01 1.90 10.24
N THR A 139 2.15 3.00 9.52
CA THR A 139 3.39 3.35 8.84
C THR A 139 3.83 4.75 9.27
N LEU A 140 5.08 4.86 9.70
CA LEU A 140 5.78 6.13 9.83
C LEU A 140 6.70 6.28 8.62
N SER A 141 6.48 7.32 7.83
CA SER A 141 7.25 7.63 6.62
C SER A 141 8.15 8.84 6.87
N LEU A 142 9.45 8.68 6.67
CA LEU A 142 10.43 9.76 6.75
C LEU A 142 11.15 9.86 5.41
N GLY A 143 11.17 11.04 4.79
CA GLY A 143 11.65 11.16 3.43
C GLY A 143 12.02 12.56 2.98
N THR A 144 12.18 12.69 1.67
CA THR A 144 12.49 13.96 1.02
C THR A 144 11.90 14.01 -0.38
N THR A 145 11.55 15.21 -0.83
CA THR A 145 11.17 15.50 -2.22
C THR A 145 12.33 16.10 -3.01
N GLY A 146 12.10 16.31 -4.31
CA GLY A 146 13.00 17.08 -5.16
C GLY A 146 14.27 16.34 -5.55
N GLN A 147 15.38 17.07 -5.74
CA GLN A 147 16.64 16.51 -6.21
C GLN A 147 17.21 15.44 -5.26
N ASP A 148 16.99 15.60 -3.96
CA ASP A 148 17.45 14.65 -2.95
C ASP A 148 16.65 13.34 -2.97
N SER A 149 15.50 13.32 -3.65
CA SER A 149 14.73 12.10 -3.84
C SER A 149 15.40 11.11 -4.80
N LEU A 150 16.41 11.55 -5.57
CA LEU A 150 17.13 10.77 -6.58
C LEU A 150 16.26 10.23 -7.73
N ALA A 151 15.04 10.75 -7.92
CA ALA A 151 14.11 10.27 -8.94
C ALA A 151 14.66 10.45 -10.37
N ALA A 152 15.30 11.60 -10.63
CA ALA A 152 15.92 11.90 -11.91
C ALA A 152 17.01 10.90 -12.30
N GLN A 153 17.78 10.44 -11.32
CA GLN A 153 18.86 9.47 -11.48
C GLN A 153 18.29 8.08 -11.75
N THR A 154 17.28 7.67 -10.98
CA THR A 154 16.61 6.38 -11.17
C THR A 154 15.93 6.29 -12.54
N GLN A 155 15.12 7.28 -12.93
CA GLN A 155 14.45 7.28 -14.23
C GLN A 155 15.47 7.27 -15.38
N ARG A 156 16.53 8.09 -15.29
CA ARG A 156 17.61 8.11 -16.29
C ARG A 156 18.29 6.74 -16.44
N LEU A 157 18.53 6.06 -15.32
CA LEU A 157 19.13 4.72 -15.34
C LEU A 157 18.22 3.71 -16.03
N ILE A 158 16.94 3.68 -15.65
CA ILE A 158 15.94 2.77 -16.24
C ILE A 158 15.77 3.05 -17.73
N HIS A 159 15.57 4.30 -18.12
CA HIS A 159 15.38 4.66 -19.53
C HIS A 159 16.63 4.41 -20.36
N LYS A 160 17.83 4.62 -19.80
CA LYS A 160 19.07 4.27 -20.49
C LYS A 160 19.16 2.76 -20.73
N TRP A 161 18.73 1.95 -19.77
CA TRP A 161 18.72 0.49 -19.90
C TRP A 161 17.66 0.00 -20.88
N GLY A 162 16.46 0.60 -20.86
CA GLY A 162 15.36 0.33 -21.78
C GLY A 162 15.51 0.92 -23.19
N HIS A 163 16.53 1.76 -23.42
CA HIS A 163 16.69 2.57 -24.64
C HIS A 163 15.55 3.57 -24.88
N ASP A 164 14.92 4.05 -23.81
CA ASP A 164 13.79 4.98 -23.83
C ASP A 164 14.22 6.46 -23.91
N PRO A 165 13.35 7.33 -24.47
CA PRO A 165 13.57 8.77 -24.47
C PRO A 165 13.81 9.33 -23.07
N GLN A 166 14.77 10.25 -22.96
CA GLN A 166 15.13 10.86 -21.68
C GLN A 166 14.22 12.07 -21.36
N PHE A 167 13.96 12.27 -20.07
CA PHE A 167 13.28 13.44 -19.53
C PHE A 167 14.30 14.50 -19.09
N TYR A 168 14.23 15.69 -19.68
CA TYR A 168 15.23 16.75 -19.46
C TYR A 168 14.78 17.81 -18.43
N GLY A 169 13.51 17.77 -18.01
CA GLY A 169 12.93 18.77 -17.10
C GLY A 169 13.18 18.54 -15.62
N TRP A 170 13.92 17.51 -15.21
CA TRP A 170 14.19 17.21 -13.79
C TRP A 170 14.86 18.34 -12.99
N ASN A 171 15.55 19.26 -13.66
CA ASN A 171 16.10 20.46 -13.01
C ASN A 171 15.01 21.44 -12.55
N THR A 172 13.78 21.30 -13.04
CA THR A 172 12.61 22.13 -12.72
C THR A 172 11.64 21.43 -11.78
N GLN A 173 12.04 20.30 -11.19
CA GLN A 173 11.18 19.56 -10.25
C GLN A 173 10.88 20.35 -8.98
N LEU A 174 9.92 19.84 -8.21
CA LEU A 174 9.62 20.33 -6.86
C LEU A 174 10.90 20.51 -6.03
N LYS A 175 10.93 21.54 -5.19
CA LYS A 175 12.07 21.78 -4.31
C LYS A 175 12.22 20.64 -3.29
N ASN A 176 13.42 20.56 -2.69
CA ASN A 176 13.66 19.62 -1.62
C ASN A 176 12.89 20.06 -0.36
N GLU A 177 12.07 19.16 0.16
CA GLU A 177 11.39 19.33 1.43
C GLU A 177 11.56 18.05 2.24
N PHE A 178 11.86 18.18 3.53
CA PHE A 178 11.82 17.04 4.44
C PHE A 178 10.37 16.60 4.61
N ILE A 179 10.11 15.31 4.46
CA ILE A 179 8.77 14.73 4.55
C ILE A 179 8.64 13.87 5.80
N PHE A 180 7.52 14.05 6.48
CA PHE A 180 7.06 13.25 7.61
C PHE A 180 5.59 12.91 7.39
N GLU A 181 5.25 11.62 7.40
CA GLU A 181 3.86 11.16 7.28
C GLU A 181 3.56 10.03 8.26
N LEU A 182 2.31 10.01 8.74
CA LEU A 182 1.72 8.94 9.52
C LEU A 182 0.55 8.36 8.75
N HIS A 183 0.66 7.07 8.45
CA HIS A 183 -0.38 6.30 7.79
C HIS A 183 -0.99 5.29 8.76
N TYR A 184 -2.31 5.16 8.73
CA TYR A 184 -3.06 4.09 9.37
C TYR A 184 -4.00 3.44 8.37
N GLN A 185 -3.99 2.11 8.34
CA GLN A 185 -4.88 1.30 7.53
C GLN A 185 -5.59 0.26 8.38
N LEU A 186 -6.87 0.05 8.09
CA LEU A 186 -7.65 -1.09 8.57
C LEU A 186 -8.20 -1.88 7.38
N LEU A 187 -7.88 -3.17 7.30
CA LEU A 187 -8.47 -4.11 6.33
C LEU A 187 -9.18 -5.24 7.08
N LYS A 188 -10.44 -5.50 6.73
CA LYS A 188 -11.20 -6.62 7.30
C LYS A 188 -11.50 -7.66 6.23
N LYS A 189 -11.30 -8.94 6.52
CA LYS A 189 -11.76 -10.03 5.65
C LYS A 189 -13.21 -10.38 5.93
N VAL A 190 -13.99 -10.47 4.86
CA VAL A 190 -15.39 -10.92 4.88
C VAL A 190 -15.51 -12.09 3.90
N PRO A 191 -15.50 -13.34 4.39
CA PRO A 191 -15.68 -14.50 3.51
C PRO A 191 -17.08 -14.46 2.89
N LEU A 192 -17.15 -14.65 1.58
CA LEU A 192 -18.41 -14.71 0.80
C LEU A 192 -18.73 -16.14 0.38
N LEU A 193 -17.70 -16.90 0.01
CA LEU A 193 -17.79 -18.30 -0.37
C LEU A 193 -16.50 -19.02 0.04
N LYS A 194 -16.63 -20.21 0.62
CA LYS A 194 -15.49 -21.08 0.93
C LYS A 194 -15.80 -22.52 0.56
N THR A 195 -15.08 -23.03 -0.43
CA THR A 195 -15.10 -24.44 -0.85
C THR A 195 -13.69 -25.02 -0.74
N ARG A 196 -13.54 -26.32 -1.02
CA ARG A 196 -12.22 -26.99 -0.97
C ARG A 196 -11.21 -26.42 -1.96
N PHE A 197 -11.64 -25.96 -3.13
CA PHE A 197 -10.75 -25.55 -4.22
C PHE A 197 -10.98 -24.11 -4.69
N PHE A 198 -11.95 -23.42 -4.13
CA PHE A 198 -12.31 -22.07 -4.55
C PHE A 198 -12.92 -21.30 -3.38
N SER A 199 -12.59 -20.03 -3.27
CA SER A 199 -13.08 -19.11 -2.25
C SER A 199 -13.28 -17.73 -2.85
N MET A 200 -14.22 -16.99 -2.28
CA MET A 200 -14.45 -15.57 -2.58
C MET A 200 -14.51 -14.81 -1.26
N GLU A 201 -13.93 -13.63 -1.22
CA GLU A 201 -14.04 -12.73 -0.07
C GLU A 201 -14.12 -11.27 -0.52
N LEU A 202 -14.70 -10.46 0.35
CA LEU A 202 -14.65 -9.01 0.28
C LEU A 202 -13.70 -8.51 1.37
N MET A 203 -12.90 -7.50 1.07
CA MET A 203 -11.98 -6.88 2.01
C MET A 203 -12.23 -5.38 2.13
N PRO A 204 -13.29 -4.95 2.82
CA PRO A 204 -13.50 -3.55 3.10
C PRO A 204 -12.40 -3.00 4.01
N GLY A 205 -12.04 -1.75 3.77
CA GLY A 205 -11.06 -1.06 4.59
C GLY A 205 -11.07 0.44 4.40
N PHE A 206 -10.21 1.08 5.18
CA PHE A 206 -9.95 2.50 5.08
C PHE A 206 -8.49 2.83 5.38
N ASN A 207 -8.01 3.91 4.78
CA ASN A 207 -6.70 4.51 5.05
C ASN A 207 -6.90 5.93 5.58
N VAL A 208 -6.02 6.33 6.49
CA VAL A 208 -5.85 7.70 6.97
C VAL A 208 -4.36 8.01 6.82
N GLU A 209 -4.02 9.05 6.07
CA GLU A 209 -2.66 9.56 5.96
C GLU A 209 -2.64 10.99 6.47
N LEU A 210 -1.70 11.32 7.35
CA LEU A 210 -1.49 12.66 7.86
C LEU A 210 -0.01 13.00 7.76
N GLY A 211 0.33 14.01 6.97
CA GLY A 211 1.70 14.42 6.75
C GLY A 211 1.81 15.73 6.00
N ASN A 212 3.04 16.13 5.72
CA ASN A 212 3.33 17.34 4.94
C ASN A 212 3.50 17.08 3.44
N ALA A 213 3.54 15.83 2.99
CA ALA A 213 3.47 15.49 1.56
C ALA A 213 2.04 15.09 1.14
N ARG A 214 1.38 14.21 1.92
CA ARG A 214 0.02 13.73 1.65
C ARG A 214 -0.84 13.81 2.91
N ASP A 215 -2.08 14.24 2.73
CA ASP A 215 -3.15 14.17 3.73
C ASP A 215 -4.40 13.67 3.01
N TYR A 216 -4.88 12.50 3.39
CA TYR A 216 -6.08 11.93 2.79
C TYR A 216 -6.78 10.94 3.71
N PHE A 217 -8.07 10.78 3.42
CA PHE A 217 -8.89 9.69 3.91
C PHE A 217 -9.39 8.88 2.73
N GLN A 218 -9.21 7.56 2.78
CA GLN A 218 -9.62 6.64 1.72
C GLN A 218 -10.58 5.61 2.28
N LEU A 219 -11.71 5.41 1.59
CA LEU A 219 -12.59 4.26 1.79
C LEU A 219 -12.53 3.39 0.54
N GLY A 220 -12.52 2.07 0.72
CA GLY A 220 -12.58 1.15 -0.40
C GLY A 220 -12.72 -0.29 0.04
N SER A 221 -12.74 -1.17 -0.95
CA SER A 221 -12.81 -2.60 -0.71
C SER A 221 -12.10 -3.34 -1.84
N LEU A 222 -11.40 -4.41 -1.48
CA LEU A 222 -10.92 -5.39 -2.48
C LEU A 222 -11.93 -6.53 -2.58
N PHE A 223 -12.11 -7.06 -3.77
CA PHE A 223 -12.80 -8.32 -3.97
C PHE A 223 -11.76 -9.34 -4.40
N ARG A 224 -11.78 -10.55 -3.83
CA ARG A 224 -10.84 -11.60 -4.21
C ARG A 224 -11.56 -12.89 -4.50
N ALA A 225 -11.19 -13.54 -5.59
CA ALA A 225 -11.69 -14.85 -5.98
C ALA A 225 -10.52 -15.77 -6.36
N GLY A 226 -10.43 -16.93 -5.70
CA GLY A 226 -9.31 -17.85 -5.94
C GLY A 226 -9.18 -18.96 -4.91
N TYR A 227 -7.94 -19.42 -4.72
CA TYR A 227 -7.59 -20.55 -3.88
C TYR A 227 -6.78 -20.09 -2.66
N ASN A 228 -7.12 -20.62 -1.47
CA ASN A 228 -6.45 -20.34 -0.20
C ASN A 228 -6.32 -18.84 0.16
N LEU A 229 -7.42 -18.08 0.06
CA LEU A 229 -7.44 -16.64 0.40
C LEU A 229 -7.09 -16.34 1.87
N ASP A 230 -7.11 -17.36 2.74
CA ASP A 230 -6.63 -17.28 4.12
C ASP A 230 -5.09 -17.18 4.24
N ALA A 231 -4.32 -17.05 3.15
CA ALA A 231 -2.86 -17.02 3.20
C ALA A 231 -2.25 -15.63 3.50
N ASP A 232 -2.92 -14.55 3.08
CA ASP A 232 -2.43 -13.17 3.13
C ASP A 232 -3.59 -12.15 3.15
N TYR A 233 -3.32 -10.84 3.23
CA TYR A 233 -4.35 -9.78 3.11
C TYR A 233 -4.37 -9.14 1.70
N GLY A 234 -3.95 -9.86 0.67
CA GLY A 234 -3.86 -9.34 -0.70
C GLY A 234 -2.47 -8.89 -1.08
N VAL A 235 -2.38 -8.21 -2.22
CA VAL A 235 -1.14 -7.65 -2.76
C VAL A 235 -0.84 -6.28 -2.15
N ASN A 236 0.41 -5.85 -2.27
CA ASN A 236 0.82 -4.51 -1.86
C ASN A 236 0.90 -3.60 -3.09
N LYS A 237 0.84 -2.29 -2.87
CA LYS A 237 1.20 -1.27 -3.86
C LYS A 237 2.24 -0.31 -3.29
N VAL A 238 3.01 0.36 -4.15
CA VAL A 238 4.04 1.32 -3.72
C VAL A 238 3.44 2.67 -3.35
N ASN A 239 2.54 3.18 -4.21
CA ASN A 239 1.88 4.46 -3.98
C ASN A 239 0.55 4.27 -3.24
N THR A 240 -0.60 4.53 -3.89
CA THR A 240 -1.89 4.59 -3.20
C THR A 240 -2.70 3.33 -3.48
N ALA A 241 -2.87 2.48 -2.47
CA ALA A 241 -3.90 1.45 -2.35
C ALA A 241 -3.84 0.86 -0.94
N PHE A 242 -4.66 -0.16 -0.69
CA PHE A 242 -4.52 -0.98 0.50
C PHE A 242 -3.29 -1.91 0.40
N ASP A 243 -2.50 -1.99 1.47
CA ASP A 243 -1.36 -2.90 1.60
C ASP A 243 -1.78 -4.20 2.31
N GLY A 244 -1.70 -5.33 1.63
CA GLY A 244 -1.98 -6.66 2.18
C GLY A 244 -0.91 -7.23 3.11
N GLY A 245 0.20 -6.51 3.33
CA GLY A 245 1.33 -6.95 4.11
C GLY A 245 2.04 -8.16 3.49
N MET A 246 2.69 -8.95 4.35
CA MET A 246 3.37 -10.17 3.93
C MET A 246 2.49 -11.39 4.20
N PRO A 247 2.59 -12.46 3.37
CA PRO A 247 1.94 -13.73 3.68
C PRO A 247 2.25 -14.20 5.11
N TYR A 248 1.24 -14.77 5.74
CA TYR A 248 1.34 -15.33 7.09
C TYR A 248 1.12 -16.85 7.13
N SER A 249 0.90 -17.45 5.96
CA SER A 249 0.72 -18.89 5.75
C SER A 249 1.69 -19.37 4.66
N ASP A 250 2.14 -20.62 4.79
CA ASP A 250 3.00 -21.28 3.80
C ASP A 250 2.20 -22.03 2.71
N LYS A 251 0.87 -21.98 2.80
CA LYS A 251 0.00 -22.64 1.83
C LYS A 251 0.09 -21.92 0.49
N PHE A 252 0.19 -22.70 -0.59
CA PHE A 252 0.02 -22.19 -1.95
C PHE A 252 -1.32 -21.44 -2.08
N SER A 253 -1.28 -20.21 -2.58
CA SER A 253 -2.45 -19.37 -2.83
C SER A 253 -2.31 -18.73 -4.20
N ILE A 254 -3.44 -18.58 -4.89
CA ILE A 254 -3.57 -17.88 -6.16
C ILE A 254 -4.96 -17.28 -6.24
N TYR A 255 -5.07 -16.03 -6.64
CA TYR A 255 -6.34 -15.33 -6.70
C TYR A 255 -6.31 -14.19 -7.71
N PHE A 256 -7.52 -13.80 -8.13
CA PHE A 256 -7.78 -12.60 -8.88
C PHE A 256 -8.31 -11.51 -7.93
N LEU A 257 -7.89 -10.28 -8.18
CA LEU A 257 -8.36 -9.04 -7.54
C LEU A 257 -9.23 -8.25 -8.52
#